data_AF-A0A645IV18-F1
#
_entry.id   AF-A0A645IV18-F1
#
_cell.length_a   1.000
_cell.length_b   1.000
_cell.length_c   1.000
_cell.angle_alpha   90.00
_cell.angle_beta   90.00
_cell.angle_gamma   90.00
#
_symmetry.space_group_name_H-M   'P 1'
#
loop_
_entity.id
_entity.type
_entity.pdbx_description
1 polymer ?
#
loop_
_entity_poly.entity_id
_entity_poly.type
_entity_poly.pdbx_seq_one_letter_code
_entity_poly.pdbx_strand_id
1 'polypeptide(L)'
;MELFVCGDEVIFSEVSPRPHDTGMVTLISQDLSEFALHVRAFLGLPVGAIRQYGPAASAVILPRLTSQDVTFGNVQAAVGAGVQVRFFGKPEIEGSRRLGVALATADNVDDAIERAKNAAAQVKVTG
;
A
#
# COMPACT_ATOMS: atom_id res chain seq x y z
N MET A 1 -14.36 1.66 -4.42
CA MET A 1 -15.51 0.74 -4.52
C MET A 1 -14.96 -0.66 -4.44
N GLU A 2 -15.69 -1.56 -3.80
CA GLU A 2 -15.38 -2.98 -3.76
C GLU A 2 -16.39 -3.75 -4.61
N LEU A 3 -15.86 -4.61 -5.46
CA LEU A 3 -16.59 -5.34 -6.48
C LEU A 3 -16.09 -6.80 -6.49
N PHE A 4 -16.99 -7.74 -6.75
CA PHE A 4 -16.63 -9.11 -7.13
C PHE A 4 -16.75 -9.26 -8.65
N VAL A 5 -15.87 -10.05 -9.26
CA VAL A 5 -15.86 -10.30 -10.70
C VAL A 5 -16.00 -11.79 -10.95
N CYS A 6 -17.02 -12.19 -11.73
CA CYS A 6 -17.34 -13.57 -12.09
C CYS A 6 -17.42 -13.70 -13.61
N GLY A 7 -16.28 -13.95 -14.27
CA GLY A 7 -16.22 -13.87 -15.73
C GLY A 7 -16.48 -12.44 -16.20
N ASP A 8 -17.54 -12.23 -16.98
CA ASP A 8 -17.96 -10.90 -17.45
C ASP A 8 -18.93 -10.19 -16.49
N GLU A 9 -19.38 -10.86 -15.43
CA GLU A 9 -20.27 -10.28 -14.42
C GLU A 9 -19.50 -9.48 -13.37
N VAL A 10 -19.99 -8.28 -13.05
CA VAL A 10 -19.46 -7.42 -11.99
C VAL A 10 -20.53 -7.19 -10.95
N ILE A 11 -20.27 -7.62 -9.71
CA ILE A 11 -21.21 -7.57 -8.59
C ILE A 11 -20.72 -6.53 -7.60
N PHE A 12 -21.57 -5.55 -7.28
CA PHE A 12 -21.28 -4.57 -6.23
C PHE A 12 -21.23 -5.25 -4.86
N SER A 13 -20.21 -4.90 -4.06
CA SER A 13 -20.15 -5.28 -2.65
C SER A 13 -20.38 -4.07 -1.75
N GLU A 14 -19.45 -3.12 -1.74
CA GLU A 14 -19.54 -1.91 -0.91
C GLU A 14 -18.72 -0.73 -1.46
N VAL A 15 -18.78 0.42 -0.78
CA VAL A 15 -18.01 1.61 -1.16
C VAL A 15 -17.55 2.40 0.06
N SER A 16 -16.26 2.68 0.11
CA SER A 16 -15.68 3.64 1.05
C SER A 16 -15.80 5.08 0.49
N PRO A 17 -16.42 6.03 1.21
CA PRO A 17 -16.52 7.43 0.78
C PRO A 17 -15.24 8.23 1.08
N ARG A 18 -14.07 7.63 0.84
CA ARG A 18 -12.73 8.13 1.16
C ARG A 18 -11.65 7.26 0.46
N PRO A 19 -10.37 7.66 0.47
CA PRO A 19 -9.26 6.79 0.09
C PRO A 19 -9.33 5.43 0.78
N HIS A 20 -8.93 4.38 0.05
CA HIS A 20 -9.10 3.00 0.47
C HIS A 20 -7.75 2.34 0.71
N ASP A 21 -7.67 1.47 1.72
CA ASP A 21 -6.41 0.85 2.12
C ASP A 21 -5.70 0.09 0.98
N THR A 22 -6.46 -0.56 0.11
CA THR A 22 -5.92 -1.25 -1.09
C THR A 22 -5.35 -0.28 -2.12
N GLY A 23 -5.78 0.99 -2.10
CA GLY A 23 -5.28 2.08 -2.93
C GLY A 23 -3.93 2.64 -2.50
N MET A 24 -3.32 2.15 -1.40
CA MET A 24 -1.95 2.53 -1.05
C MET A 24 -0.92 2.19 -2.15
N VAL A 25 -1.20 1.24 -3.05
CA VAL A 25 -0.36 0.98 -4.23
C VAL A 25 -0.17 2.21 -5.12
N THR A 26 -1.14 3.13 -5.14
CA THR A 26 -1.10 4.39 -5.91
C THR A 26 0.00 5.34 -5.45
N LEU A 27 0.54 5.14 -4.24
CA LEU A 27 1.70 5.89 -3.72
C LEU A 27 2.98 5.66 -4.54
N ILE A 28 3.06 4.56 -5.33
CA ILE A 28 4.18 4.29 -6.23
C ILE A 28 3.75 4.16 -7.70
N SER A 29 2.48 3.81 -7.96
CA SER A 29 2.01 3.43 -9.29
C SER A 29 1.39 4.57 -10.11
N GLN A 30 1.19 5.75 -9.50
CA GLN A 30 0.53 6.88 -10.16
C GLN A 30 1.26 8.21 -9.92
N ASP A 31 1.05 9.15 -10.83
CA ASP A 31 1.49 10.55 -10.68
C ASP A 31 0.76 11.29 -9.55
N LEU A 32 -0.52 10.97 -9.37
CA LEU A 32 -1.34 11.42 -8.26
C LEU A 32 -1.86 10.19 -7.50
N SER A 33 -1.42 10.02 -6.26
CA SER A 33 -1.96 8.98 -5.39
C SER A 33 -3.44 9.23 -5.09
N GLU A 34 -4.17 8.21 -4.63
CA GLU A 34 -5.56 8.38 -4.22
C GLU A 34 -5.74 9.49 -3.17
N PHE A 35 -4.73 9.71 -2.31
CA PHE A 35 -4.73 10.79 -1.32
C PHE A 35 -4.64 12.16 -2.00
N ALA A 36 -3.74 12.32 -2.97
CA ALA A 36 -3.60 13.57 -3.73
C ALA A 36 -4.85 13.85 -4.58
N LEU A 37 -5.42 12.81 -5.19
CA LEU A 37 -6.66 12.90 -5.96
C LEU A 37 -7.85 13.28 -5.09
N HIS A 38 -7.96 12.66 -3.90
CA HIS A 38 -9.04 12.98 -2.97
C HIS A 38 -8.98 14.44 -2.53
N VAL A 39 -7.78 14.93 -2.17
CA VAL A 39 -7.55 16.35 -1.85
C VAL A 39 -7.93 17.27 -3.01
N ARG A 40 -7.44 16.96 -4.21
CA ARG A 40 -7.74 17.76 -5.40
C ARG A 40 -9.24 17.84 -5.66
N ALA A 41 -9.94 16.71 -5.56
CA ALA A 41 -11.37 16.62 -5.81
C ALA A 41 -12.19 17.42 -4.80
N PHE A 42 -11.94 17.26 -3.48
CA PHE A 42 -12.75 17.97 -2.48
C PHE A 42 -12.48 19.48 -2.45
N LEU A 43 -11.32 19.94 -2.94
CA LEU A 43 -11.02 21.35 -3.15
C LEU A 43 -11.66 21.94 -4.42
N GLY A 44 -12.39 21.15 -5.20
CA GLY A 44 -13.02 21.58 -6.45
C GLY A 44 -12.04 21.84 -7.60
N LEU A 45 -10.80 21.34 -7.49
CA LEU A 45 -9.79 21.50 -8.53
C LEU A 45 -9.95 20.44 -9.63
N PRO A 46 -9.69 20.77 -10.91
CA PRO A 46 -9.81 19.80 -12.00
C PRO A 46 -8.77 18.69 -11.87
N VAL A 47 -9.21 17.43 -11.96
CA VAL A 47 -8.31 16.27 -11.94
C VAL A 47 -7.46 16.22 -13.21
N GLY A 48 -8.07 16.43 -14.37
CA GLY A 48 -7.41 16.30 -15.67
C GLY A 48 -7.19 14.84 -16.03
N ALA A 49 -5.92 14.44 -16.14
CA ALA A 49 -5.53 13.06 -16.42
C ALA A 49 -4.90 12.41 -15.18
N ILE A 50 -4.96 11.08 -15.14
CA ILE A 50 -4.29 10.26 -14.13
C ILE A 50 -3.36 9.32 -14.87
N ARG A 51 -2.06 9.40 -14.60
CA ARG A 51 -1.06 8.55 -15.24
C ARG A 51 -0.77 7.33 -14.38
N GLN A 52 -0.77 6.15 -15.00
CA GLN A 52 -0.37 4.89 -14.39
C GLN A 52 1.04 4.52 -14.92
N TYR A 53 1.94 4.08 -14.05
CA TYR A 53 3.37 3.90 -14.37
C TYR A 53 3.79 2.47 -14.76
N GLY A 54 2.83 1.57 -14.98
CA GLY A 54 3.08 0.15 -15.21
C GLY A 54 2.83 -0.71 -13.97
N PRO A 55 3.04 -2.04 -14.07
CA PRO A 55 2.70 -2.98 -13.01
C PRO A 55 3.30 -2.63 -11.64
N ALA A 56 2.46 -2.67 -10.62
CA ALA A 56 2.81 -2.29 -9.26
C ALA A 56 2.01 -3.06 -8.23
N ALA A 57 2.56 -3.21 -7.03
CA ALA A 57 1.90 -3.88 -5.92
C ALA A 57 2.24 -3.23 -4.58
N SER A 58 1.38 -3.51 -3.59
CA SER A 58 1.60 -3.16 -2.20
C SER A 58 1.44 -4.41 -1.33
N ALA A 59 2.34 -4.62 -0.37
CA ALA A 59 2.27 -5.70 0.62
C ALA A 59 2.36 -5.15 2.03
N VAL A 60 1.44 -5.55 2.90
CA VAL A 60 1.33 -5.02 4.26
C VAL A 60 2.44 -5.57 5.17
N ILE A 61 2.91 -4.73 6.10
CA ILE A 61 3.72 -5.15 7.24
C ILE A 61 2.75 -5.31 8.42
N LEU A 62 2.36 -6.56 8.68
CA LEU A 62 1.31 -6.95 9.63
C LEU A 62 1.87 -7.88 10.73
N PRO A 63 2.68 -7.35 11.67
CA PRO A 63 3.24 -8.13 12.77
C PRO A 63 2.17 -8.46 13.82
N ARG A 64 2.50 -9.41 14.71
CA ARG A 64 1.71 -9.74 15.90
C ARG A 64 2.58 -9.71 17.15
N LEU A 65 2.36 -8.75 18.04
CA LEU A 65 3.08 -8.56 19.31
C LEU A 65 2.29 -7.61 20.23
N THR A 66 2.79 -7.37 21.44
CA THR A 66 2.31 -6.31 22.33
C THR A 66 3.49 -5.41 22.71
N SER A 67 3.44 -4.14 22.31
CA SER A 67 4.54 -3.19 22.55
C SER A 67 4.07 -1.74 22.42
N GLN A 68 4.74 -0.84 23.15
CA GLN A 68 4.60 0.63 23.05
C GLN A 68 5.88 1.30 22.50
N ASP A 69 6.89 0.52 22.12
CA ASP A 69 8.18 1.01 21.62
C ASP A 69 8.64 0.17 20.42
N VAL A 70 7.79 0.15 19.39
CA VAL A 70 8.03 -0.66 18.19
C VAL A 70 9.21 -0.11 17.38
N THR A 71 10.14 -0.98 17.05
CA THR A 71 11.30 -0.71 16.20
C THR A 71 11.27 -1.55 14.93
N PHE A 72 11.85 -1.02 13.85
CA PHE A 72 11.93 -1.66 12.53
C PHE A 72 13.40 -1.87 12.16
N GLY A 73 13.86 -3.11 12.21
CA GLY A 73 15.19 -3.53 11.79
C GLY A 73 15.24 -4.07 10.36
N ASN A 74 16.46 -4.24 9.84
CA ASN A 74 16.75 -4.80 8.50
C ASN A 74 16.10 -4.02 7.34
N VAL A 75 15.83 -2.72 7.54
CA VAL A 75 15.19 -1.85 6.54
C VAL A 75 16.00 -1.75 5.25
N GLN A 76 17.33 -1.83 5.33
CA GLN A 76 18.22 -1.80 4.17
C GLN A 76 17.96 -2.95 3.17
N ALA A 77 17.45 -4.10 3.62
CA ALA A 77 17.09 -5.22 2.76
C ALA A 77 15.65 -5.09 2.20
N ALA A 78 14.84 -4.19 2.75
CA ALA A 78 13.44 -3.98 2.38
C ALA A 78 13.24 -2.86 1.35
N VAL A 79 14.31 -2.20 0.91
CA VAL A 79 14.26 -1.06 -0.02
C VAL A 79 15.29 -1.24 -1.15
N GLY A 80 15.05 -0.59 -2.29
CA GLY A 80 15.95 -0.68 -3.44
C GLY A 80 15.34 -0.08 -4.70
N ALA A 81 15.93 -0.38 -5.87
CA ALA A 81 15.40 0.09 -7.14
C ALA A 81 13.96 -0.39 -7.36
N GLY A 82 13.02 0.55 -7.52
CA GLY A 82 11.59 0.24 -7.69
C GLY A 82 10.89 -0.32 -6.45
N VAL A 83 11.51 -0.25 -5.26
CA VAL A 83 10.94 -0.76 -4.00
C VAL A 83 11.04 0.30 -2.91
N GLN A 84 9.92 0.60 -2.26
CA GLN A 84 9.83 1.57 -1.17
C GLN A 84 9.04 1.00 0.01
N VAL A 85 9.25 1.52 1.21
CA VAL A 85 8.47 1.17 2.40
C VAL A 85 7.87 2.44 3.02
N ARG A 86 6.72 2.30 3.69
CA ARG A 86 6.14 3.31 4.57
C ARG A 86 5.90 2.68 5.95
N PHE A 87 6.36 3.34 7.00
CA PHE A 87 6.03 3.02 8.39
C PHE A 87 5.05 4.07 8.91
N PHE A 88 3.96 3.65 9.55
CA PHE A 88 2.87 4.54 9.91
C PHE A 88 3.06 5.29 11.24
N GLY A 89 4.16 5.06 11.96
CA GLY A 89 4.44 5.72 13.23
C GLY A 89 3.38 5.48 14.31
N LYS A 90 2.73 4.30 14.28
CA LYS A 90 1.74 3.94 15.30
C LYS A 90 2.45 3.78 16.65
N PRO A 91 1.93 4.41 17.73
CA PRO A 91 2.65 4.47 19.01
C PRO A 91 2.71 3.12 19.73
N GLU A 92 1.82 2.19 19.38
CA GLU A 92 1.70 0.91 20.06
C GLU A 92 1.10 -0.16 19.16
N ILE A 93 1.15 -1.40 19.63
CA ILE A 93 0.49 -2.55 19.06
C ILE A 93 0.06 -3.49 20.19
N GLU A 94 -1.14 -4.05 20.07
CA GLU A 94 -1.62 -5.13 20.91
C GLU A 94 -2.30 -6.16 19.98
N GLY A 95 -1.70 -7.33 19.84
CA GLY A 95 -2.16 -8.34 18.88
C GLY A 95 -1.65 -8.06 17.46
N SER A 96 -2.51 -8.23 16.46
CA SER A 96 -2.14 -8.07 15.04
C SER A 96 -2.55 -6.68 14.53
N ARG A 97 -1.60 -5.90 14.00
CA ARG A 97 -1.87 -4.53 13.54
C ARG A 97 -1.00 -4.17 12.35
N ARG A 98 -1.59 -3.59 11.30
CA ARG A 98 -0.82 -3.11 10.14
C ARG A 98 0.05 -1.92 10.56
N LEU A 99 1.37 -2.07 10.56
CA LEU A 99 2.31 -1.01 11.00
C LEU A 99 3.02 -0.32 9.82
N GLY A 100 2.94 -0.90 8.64
CA GLY A 100 3.50 -0.31 7.43
C GLY A 100 3.05 -1.02 6.17
N VAL A 101 3.64 -0.61 5.05
CA VAL A 101 3.41 -1.21 3.72
C VAL A 101 4.68 -1.10 2.89
N ALA A 102 5.03 -2.18 2.19
CA ALA A 102 6.02 -2.18 1.13
C ALA A 102 5.32 -1.96 -0.22
N LEU A 103 5.95 -1.21 -1.11
CA LEU A 103 5.46 -0.80 -2.41
C LEU A 103 6.51 -1.20 -3.44
N ALA A 104 6.10 -1.84 -4.54
CA ALA A 104 7.03 -2.24 -5.59
C ALA A 104 6.45 -2.01 -6.99
N THR A 105 7.33 -1.78 -7.96
CA THR A 105 7.04 -1.81 -9.39
C THR A 105 7.85 -2.91 -10.07
N ALA A 106 7.34 -3.42 -11.20
CA ALA A 106 8.02 -4.42 -12.03
C ALA A 106 7.46 -4.41 -13.46
N ASP A 107 7.95 -5.32 -14.31
CA ASP A 107 7.50 -5.43 -15.70
C ASP A 107 6.16 -6.18 -15.84
N ASN A 108 5.75 -6.93 -14.82
CA ASN A 108 4.43 -7.57 -14.71
C ASN A 108 3.93 -7.55 -13.25
N VAL A 109 2.64 -7.85 -13.07
CA VAL A 109 1.96 -7.73 -11.77
C VAL A 109 2.46 -8.79 -10.79
N ASP A 110 2.69 -10.02 -11.24
CA ASP A 110 3.14 -11.12 -10.38
C ASP A 110 4.52 -10.83 -9.77
N ASP A 111 5.45 -10.34 -10.57
CA ASP A 111 6.77 -9.91 -10.10
C ASP A 111 6.68 -8.72 -9.15
N ALA A 112 5.79 -7.74 -9.42
CA ALA A 112 5.58 -6.62 -8.51
C ALA A 112 5.05 -7.10 -7.15
N ILE A 113 4.11 -8.05 -7.15
CA ILE A 113 3.55 -8.67 -5.94
C ILE A 113 4.66 -9.37 -5.16
N GLU A 114 5.45 -10.22 -5.81
CA GLU A 114 6.53 -10.95 -5.13
C GLU A 114 7.59 -10.01 -4.59
N ARG A 115 7.98 -8.96 -5.33
CA ARG A 115 8.91 -7.95 -4.84
C ARG A 115 8.38 -7.21 -3.61
N ALA A 116 7.11 -6.79 -3.62
CA ALA A 116 6.50 -6.12 -2.47
C ALA A 116 6.41 -7.05 -1.24
N LYS A 117 5.98 -8.30 -1.43
CA LYS A 117 5.91 -9.31 -0.36
C LYS A 117 7.27 -9.60 0.24
N ASN A 118 8.28 -9.81 -0.60
CA ASN A 118 9.65 -10.05 -0.17
C ASN A 118 10.18 -8.87 0.64
N ALA A 119 9.98 -7.64 0.15
CA ALA A 119 10.38 -6.43 0.87
C ALA A 119 9.69 -6.30 2.24
N ALA A 120 8.37 -6.51 2.31
CA ALA A 120 7.63 -6.49 3.57
C ALA A 120 8.15 -7.55 4.57
N ALA A 121 8.50 -8.75 4.07
CA ALA A 121 9.04 -9.83 4.89
C ALA A 121 10.48 -9.59 5.39
N GLN A 122 11.26 -8.73 4.73
CA GLN A 122 12.60 -8.37 5.19
C GLN A 122 12.57 -7.48 6.45
N VAL A 123 11.48 -6.75 6.69
CA VAL A 123 11.37 -5.86 7.85
C VAL A 123 11.25 -6.69 9.13
N LYS A 124 12.23 -6.55 10.02
CA LYS A 124 12.20 -7.17 11.35
C LYS A 124 11.49 -6.23 12.32
N VAL A 125 10.30 -6.59 12.76
CA VAL A 125 9.55 -5.81 13.75
C VAL A 125 9.88 -6.34 15.15
N THR A 126 10.31 -5.45 16.04
CA THR A 126 10.64 -5.74 17.45
C THR A 126 10.03 -4.70 18.37
N GLY A 127 9.87 -5.03 19.65
CA GLY A 127 9.33 -4.13 20.67
C GLY A 127 8.75 -4.89 21.85
#